data_AF-A0A9D6K8Z2-F1
#
_entry.id   AF-A0A9D6K8Z2-F1
#
_cell.length_a   1.000
_cell.length_b   1.000
_cell.length_c   1.000
_cell.angle_alpha   90.00
_cell.angle_beta   90.00
_cell.angle_gamma   90.00
#
_symmetry.space_group_name_H-M   'P 1'
#
loop_
_entity.id
_entity.type
_entity.pdbx_description
1 polymer ?
#
loop_
_entity_poly.entity_id
_entity_poly.type
_entity_poly.pdbx_seq_one_letter_code
_entity_poly.pdbx_strand_id
1 'polypeptide(L)'
;MPLNVINKRNIFFLSLLLIVKILLPSISFADADKIFKENNKAVVVIIAYDQKGKPISQGSGFIVRQDGAIVTNYHVVSNAKDIAIKAGSKVIEVEGFICIDKARL
;
A
#
# COMPACT_ATOMS: atom_id res chain seq x y z
N MET A 1 8.61 62.87 1.92
CA MET A 1 8.99 61.44 1.75
C MET A 1 8.35 60.96 0.46
N PRO A 2 9.06 60.83 -0.68
CA PRO A 2 8.38 60.39 -1.89
C PRO A 2 8.13 58.89 -1.81
N LEU A 3 6.85 58.55 -1.95
CA LEU A 3 6.39 57.17 -2.03
C LEU A 3 7.03 56.48 -3.24
N ASN A 4 7.48 55.26 -2.94
CA ASN A 4 7.94 54.19 -3.83
C ASN A 4 7.38 54.27 -5.27
N VAL A 5 8.18 54.75 -6.22
CA VAL A 5 7.86 54.69 -7.65
C VAL A 5 8.17 53.29 -8.15
N ILE A 6 7.23 52.37 -7.94
CA ILE A 6 7.37 51.00 -8.43
C ILE A 6 7.20 51.01 -9.95
N ASN A 7 8.28 50.72 -10.67
CA ASN A 7 8.32 50.73 -12.13
C ASN A 7 7.30 49.72 -12.70
N LYS A 8 6.32 50.20 -13.49
CA LYS A 8 5.29 49.36 -14.13
C LYS A 8 5.87 48.19 -14.93
N ARG A 9 7.05 48.37 -15.53
CA ARG A 9 7.78 47.30 -16.22
C ARG A 9 8.16 46.20 -15.24
N ASN A 10 8.69 46.55 -14.07
CA ASN A 10 9.07 45.59 -13.04
C ASN A 10 7.85 44.86 -12.45
N ILE A 11 6.71 45.54 -12.29
CA ILE A 11 5.45 44.92 -11.83
C ILE A 11 4.96 43.89 -12.85
N PHE A 12 4.98 44.24 -14.14
CA PHE A 12 4.58 43.33 -15.22
C PHE A 12 5.49 42.09 -15.30
N PHE A 13 6.81 42.29 -15.16
CA PHE A 13 7.77 41.19 -15.08
C PHE A 13 7.53 40.31 -13.84
N LEU A 14 7.22 40.91 -12.69
CA LEU A 14 6.91 40.16 -11.46
C LEU A 14 5.59 39.38 -11.59
N SER A 15 4.55 39.98 -12.18
CA SER A 15 3.28 39.30 -12.39
C SER A 15 3.42 38.15 -13.38
N LEU A 16 4.23 38.31 -14.42
CA LEU A 16 4.54 37.25 -15.38
C LEU A 16 5.28 36.08 -14.70
N LEU A 17 6.25 36.37 -13.83
CA LEU A 17 6.97 35.37 -13.02
C LEU A 17 6.04 34.62 -12.07
N LEU A 18 5.08 35.31 -11.46
CA LEU A 18 4.11 34.70 -10.56
C LEU A 18 3.13 33.80 -11.33
N ILE A 19 2.66 34.24 -12.50
CA ILE A 19 1.76 33.48 -13.38
C ILE A 19 2.45 32.21 -13.90
N VAL A 20 3.72 32.27 -14.27
CA VAL A 20 4.49 31.08 -14.69
C VAL A 20 4.54 30.03 -13.56
N LYS A 21 4.70 30.45 -12.30
CA LYS A 21 4.69 29.52 -11.16
C LYS A 21 3.32 28.88 -10.91
N ILE A 22 2.23 29.59 -11.22
CA ILE A 22 0.86 29.07 -11.09
C ILE A 22 0.53 28.08 -12.22
N LEU A 23 1.11 28.28 -13.40
CA LEU A 23 0.90 27.44 -14.59
C LEU A 23 1.80 26.20 -14.64
N LEU A 24 2.85 26.12 -13.82
CA LEU A 24 3.64 24.90 -13.66
C LEU A 24 2.90 23.95 -12.71
N PRO A 25 2.32 22.84 -13.21
CA PRO A 25 1.69 21.88 -12.32
C PRO A 25 2.74 21.31 -11.35
N SER A 26 2.39 21.22 -10.07
CA SER A 26 3.13 20.42 -9.10
C SER A 26 3.09 18.98 -9.57
N ILE A 27 4.20 18.47 -10.11
CA ILE A 27 4.24 17.07 -10.54
C ILE A 27 4.27 16.19 -9.28
N SER A 28 3.09 15.74 -8.84
CA SER A 28 2.96 14.74 -7.79
C SER A 28 3.18 13.36 -8.39
N PHE A 29 4.45 12.91 -8.41
CA PHE A 29 4.76 11.53 -8.81
C PHE A 29 4.45 10.56 -7.66
N ALA A 30 3.29 9.92 -7.71
CA ALA A 30 3.11 8.65 -7.02
C ALA A 30 3.80 7.56 -7.85
N ASP A 31 4.99 7.13 -7.43
CA ASP A 31 5.77 6.10 -8.12
C ASP A 31 5.31 4.72 -7.65
N ALA A 32 4.27 4.20 -8.32
CA ALA A 32 3.71 2.88 -8.02
C ALA A 32 4.74 1.76 -8.19
N ASP A 33 5.64 1.88 -9.17
CA ASP A 33 6.71 0.90 -9.40
C ASP A 33 7.71 0.88 -8.25
N LYS A 34 8.09 2.05 -7.73
CA LYS A 34 8.93 2.15 -6.55
C LYS A 34 8.26 1.55 -5.32
N ILE A 35 7.00 1.92 -5.04
CA ILE A 35 6.23 1.38 -3.92
C ILE A 35 6.15 -0.15 -4.03
N PHE A 36 5.87 -0.68 -5.22
CA PHE A 36 5.82 -2.11 -5.45
C PHE A 36 7.18 -2.78 -5.22
N LYS A 37 8.26 -2.24 -5.79
CA LYS A 37 9.62 -2.78 -5.63
C LYS A 37 10.06 -2.82 -4.17
N GLU A 38 9.72 -1.80 -3.39
CA GLU A 38 10.08 -1.70 -1.98
C GLU A 38 9.26 -2.65 -1.09
N ASN A 39 7.99 -2.90 -1.44
CA ASN A 39 7.04 -3.58 -0.54
C ASN A 39 6.61 -4.98 -0.98
N ASN A 40 6.87 -5.41 -2.22
CA ASN A 40 6.33 -6.69 -2.73
C ASN A 40 6.77 -7.91 -1.92
N LYS A 41 7.94 -7.86 -1.25
CA LYS A 41 8.45 -8.95 -0.42
C LYS A 41 7.60 -9.21 0.83
N ALA A 42 6.83 -8.22 1.28
CA ALA A 42 5.93 -8.36 2.41
C ALA A 42 4.59 -9.00 2.03
N VAL A 43 4.26 -9.09 0.74
CA VAL A 43 3.01 -9.65 0.24
C VAL A 43 3.14 -11.16 0.09
N VAL A 44 2.15 -11.89 0.62
CA VAL A 44 2.10 -13.36 0.56
C VAL A 44 0.78 -13.84 -0.03
N VAL A 45 0.79 -15.05 -0.60
CA VAL A 45 -0.43 -15.75 -1.02
C VAL A 45 -0.86 -16.70 0.09
N ILE A 46 -2.14 -16.73 0.38
CA ILE A 46 -2.75 -17.57 1.42
C ILE A 46 -3.69 -18.55 0.75
N ILE A 47 -3.53 -19.83 1.06
CA ILE A 47 -4.42 -20.90 0.60
C ILE A 47 -5.00 -21.59 1.82
N ALA A 48 -6.33 -21.61 1.92
CA ALA A 48 -7.06 -22.30 2.96
C ALA A 48 -7.58 -23.64 2.45
N TYR A 49 -7.49 -24.67 3.29
CA TYR A 49 -7.88 -26.04 2.98
C TYR A 49 -8.99 -26.52 3.91
N ASP A 50 -9.83 -27.44 3.42
CA ASP A 50 -10.83 -28.15 4.24
C ASP A 50 -10.25 -29.39 4.94
N GLN A 51 -11.10 -30.14 5.64
CA GLN A 51 -10.73 -31.38 6.35
C GLN A 51 -10.18 -32.48 5.44
N LYS A 52 -10.45 -32.41 4.13
CA LYS A 52 -10.01 -33.39 3.13
C LYS A 52 -8.74 -32.93 2.43
N GLY A 53 -8.14 -31.81 2.86
CA GLY A 53 -6.97 -31.21 2.21
C GLY A 53 -7.30 -30.57 0.86
N LYS A 54 -8.57 -30.27 0.56
CA LYS A 54 -8.97 -29.59 -0.68
C LYS A 54 -8.88 -28.07 -0.47
N PRO A 55 -8.27 -27.30 -1.40
CA PRO A 55 -8.29 -25.85 -1.31
C PRO A 55 -9.72 -25.32 -1.46
N ILE A 56 -10.15 -24.50 -0.49
CA ILE A 56 -11.50 -23.92 -0.42
C ILE A 56 -11.52 -22.40 -0.58
N SER A 57 -10.38 -21.73 -0.36
CA SER A 57 -10.24 -20.28 -0.53
C SER A 57 -8.79 -19.92 -0.83
N GLN A 58 -8.62 -18.83 -1.57
CA GLN A 58 -7.31 -18.25 -1.86
C GLN A 58 -7.42 -16.72 -1.75
N GLY A 59 -6.42 -16.11 -1.13
CA GLY A 59 -6.32 -14.66 -1.01
C GLY A 59 -4.88 -14.20 -0.85
N SER A 60 -4.71 -12.92 -0.57
CA SER A 60 -3.42 -12.33 -0.21
C SER A 60 -3.39 -11.98 1.28
N GLY A 61 -2.18 -11.80 1.79
CA GLY A 61 -1.93 -11.20 3.09
C GLY A 61 -0.62 -10.42 3.06
N PHE A 62 -0.32 -9.78 4.19
CA PHE A 62 0.89 -9.00 4.36
C PHE A 62 1.57 -9.32 5.69
N ILE A 63 2.88 -9.49 5.65
CA ILE A 63 3.73 -9.68 6.84
C ILE A 63 3.84 -8.32 7.55
N VAL A 64 3.39 -8.26 8.81
CA VAL A 64 3.35 -7.03 9.62
C VAL A 64 4.37 -6.99 10.76
N ARG A 65 4.99 -8.13 11.08
CA ARG A 65 5.97 -8.27 12.16
C ARG A 65 7.16 -9.11 11.72
N GLN A 66 8.32 -8.86 12.32
CA GLN A 66 9.57 -9.57 12.02
C GLN A 66 9.53 -11.07 12.38
N ASP A 67 8.67 -11.45 13.31
CA ASP A 67 8.42 -12.85 13.68
C ASP A 67 7.50 -13.61 12.70
N GLY A 68 7.05 -12.95 11.64
CA GLY A 68 6.25 -13.58 10.60
C GLY A 68 4.73 -13.48 10.79
N ALA A 69 4.24 -12.65 11.71
CA ALA A 69 2.79 -12.39 11.78
C ALA A 69 2.25 -11.81 10.46
N ILE A 70 1.17 -12.42 9.96
CA ILE A 70 0.51 -12.04 8.71
C ILE A 70 -0.90 -11.56 9.01
N VAL A 71 -1.32 -10.49 8.34
CA VAL A 71 -2.71 -10.03 8.33
C VAL A 71 -3.33 -10.36 6.98
N THR A 72 -4.59 -10.81 7.02
CA THR A 72 -5.42 -11.08 5.85
C THR A 72 -6.89 -10.81 6.18
N ASN A 73 -7.75 -10.89 5.17
CA ASN A 73 -9.18 -10.77 5.36
C ASN A 73 -9.76 -12.02 6.02
N TYR A 74 -10.70 -11.84 6.94
CA TYR A 74 -11.36 -12.94 7.65
C TYR A 74 -11.97 -13.99 6.69
N HIS A 75 -12.62 -13.56 5.61
CA HIS A 75 -13.25 -14.47 4.64
C HIS A 75 -12.27 -15.41 3.92
N VAL A 76 -10.97 -15.08 3.91
CA VAL A 76 -9.94 -15.94 3.31
C VAL A 76 -9.75 -17.20 4.15
N VAL A 77 -9.87 -17.06 5.49
CA VAL A 77 -9.47 -18.09 6.47
C VAL A 77 -10.62 -18.63 7.30
N SER A 78 -11.83 -18.06 7.21
CA SER A 78 -12.96 -18.33 8.13
C SER A 78 -13.41 -19.78 8.21
N ASN A 79 -13.23 -20.56 7.13
CA ASN A 79 -13.62 -21.97 7.06
C ASN A 79 -12.41 -22.93 6.94
N ALA A 80 -11.20 -22.40 7.11
CA ALA A 80 -9.97 -23.16 6.96
C ALA A 80 -9.83 -24.18 8.09
N LYS A 81 -9.41 -25.39 7.72
CA LYS A 81 -8.88 -26.40 8.64
C LYS A 81 -7.37 -26.40 8.65
N ASP A 82 -6.78 -26.04 7.52
CA ASP A 82 -5.36 -25.84 7.37
C ASP A 82 -5.10 -24.64 6.46
N ILE A 83 -3.95 -24.00 6.61
CA ILE A 83 -3.55 -22.80 5.88
C ILE A 83 -2.09 -22.95 5.44
N ALA A 84 -1.85 -22.78 4.14
CA ALA A 84 -0.51 -22.66 3.60
C ALA A 84 -0.24 -21.21 3.16
N ILE A 85 0.92 -20.70 3.53
CA ILE A 85 1.41 -19.39 3.10
C ILE A 85 2.47 -19.58 2.03
N LYS A 86 2.31 -18.93 0.87
CA LYS A 86 3.35 -18.84 -0.16
C LYS A 86 4.01 -17.46 -0.12
N ALA A 87 5.30 -17.44 0.21
CA ALA A 87 6.15 -16.25 0.19
C ALA A 87 7.23 -16.44 -0.88
N GLY A 88 6.98 -15.89 -2.07
CA GLY A 88 7.80 -16.19 -3.25
C GLY A 88 7.73 -17.68 -3.61
N SER A 89 8.89 -18.35 -3.60
CA SER A 89 8.99 -19.80 -3.87
C SER A 89 8.82 -20.69 -2.64
N LYS A 90 8.75 -20.11 -1.44
CA LYS A 90 8.66 -20.87 -0.19
C LYS A 90 7.21 -21.06 0.22
N VAL A 91 6.90 -22.25 0.73
CA VAL A 91 5.64 -22.57 1.39
C VAL A 91 5.91 -22.71 2.89
N ILE A 92 5.11 -22.05 3.72
CA ILE A 92 5.27 -21.97 5.16
C ILE A 92 3.96 -22.43 5.81
N GLU A 93 4.08 -23.28 6.84
CA GLU A 93 2.97 -23.71 7.68
C GLU A 93 2.59 -22.63 8.70
N VAL A 94 1.31 -22.55 9.04
CA VAL A 94 0.78 -21.56 9.98
C VAL A 94 0.67 -22.17 11.38
N GLU A 95 1.32 -21.54 12.36
CA GLU A 95 1.25 -21.96 13.76
C GLU A 95 -0.17 -21.78 14.35
N GLY A 96 -0.84 -20.68 14.00
CA GLY A 96 -2.20 -20.43 14.44
C GLY A 96 -2.65 -18.98 14.22
N PHE A 97 -3.79 -18.65 14.80
CA PHE A 97 -4.35 -17.29 14.76
C PHE A 97 -3.92 -16.50 16.01
N ILE A 98 -3.41 -15.29 15.79
CA ILE A 98 -3.10 -14.34 16.88
C ILE A 98 -4.37 -13.61 17.34
N CYS A 99 -5.18 -13.16 16.38
CA CYS A 99 -6.43 -12.44 16.62
C CYS A 99 -7.37 -12.63 15.42
N ILE A 100 -8.68 -12.66 15.67
CA ILE A 100 -9.72 -12.76 14.65
C ILE A 100 -10.73 -11.62 14.88
N ASP A 101 -10.91 -10.77 13.88
CA ASP A 101 -11.98 -9.77 13.85
C ASP A 101 -13.03 -10.17 12.80
N LYS A 102 -14.23 -10.52 13.28
CA LYS A 102 -15.38 -10.91 12.44
C LYS A 102 -16.33 -9.74 12.18
N ALA A 103 -16.19 -8.61 12.89
CA ALA A 103 -17.24 -7.61 13.07
C ALA A 103 -17.41 -6.61 11.91
N ARG A 104 -16.66 -6.76 10.81
CA ARG A 104 -16.66 -5.80 9.68
C ARG A 104 -17.03 -6.41 8.32
N LEU A 105 -17.79 -7.51 8.30
CA LEU A 105 -18.41 -8.04 7.08
C LEU A 105 -19.90 -7.73 7.05
#